data_AF-A0A3S1CC29-F1
#
_entry.id   AF-A0A3S1CC29-F1
#
_cell.length_a   1.000
_cell.length_b   1.000
_cell.length_c   1.000
_cell.angle_alpha   90.00
_cell.angle_beta   90.00
_cell.angle_gamma   90.00
#
_symmetry.space_group_name_H-M   'P 1'
#
loop_
_entity.id
_entity.type
_entity.pdbx_description
1 polymer ?
#
loop_
_entity_poly.entity_id
_entity_poly.type
_entity_poly.pdbx_seq_one_letter_code
_entity_poly.pdbx_strand_id
1 'polypeptide(L)'
;MKNPKNSINNNITDHPFTDYWDIFILKHQHPINIILHILGIFIFYSLLLGAAYFHNIWLLCALPLTQLVGLTGHLLFERSHIDIQDAVFSWRASRCLGKMLWRVIIGKYKEDIQQRLDILHTYLSIYRKNIL
;
A
#
# COMPACT_ATOMS: atom_id res chain seq x y z
N MET A 1 -25.25 5.39 4.13
CA MET A 1 -24.08 6.26 3.94
C MET A 1 -22.87 5.38 3.69
N LYS A 2 -22.28 5.40 2.49
CA LYS A 2 -21.10 4.59 2.15
C LYS A 2 -19.93 5.07 3.00
N ASN A 3 -19.30 4.16 3.72
CA ASN A 3 -18.10 4.45 4.50
C ASN A 3 -16.92 4.49 3.50
N PRO A 4 -16.35 5.66 3.16
CA PRO A 4 -15.28 5.77 2.15
C PRO A 4 -13.96 5.11 2.60
N LYS A 5 -13.96 4.42 3.74
CA LYS A 5 -12.75 3.94 4.43
C LYS A 5 -12.06 2.76 3.76
N ASN A 6 -12.72 2.08 2.83
CA ASN A 6 -12.26 0.85 2.20
C ASN A 6 -12.66 0.87 0.71
N SER A 7 -11.96 1.63 -0.12
CA SER A 7 -12.18 1.66 -1.57
C SER A 7 -10.95 1.10 -2.29
N ILE A 8 -11.15 0.18 -3.24
CA ILE A 8 -10.08 -0.33 -4.11
C ILE A 8 -9.77 0.70 -5.20
N ASN A 9 -10.81 1.30 -5.80
CA ASN A 9 -10.72 2.41 -6.74
C ASN A 9 -12.09 3.10 -6.90
N ASN A 10 -12.13 4.25 -7.58
CA ASN A 10 -13.36 5.02 -7.79
C ASN A 10 -14.47 4.25 -8.56
N ASN A 11 -14.12 3.18 -9.27
CA ASN A 11 -15.04 2.37 -10.09
C ASN A 11 -15.56 1.13 -9.34
N ILE A 12 -14.92 0.72 -8.25
CA ILE A 12 -15.26 -0.46 -7.44
C ILE A 12 -15.63 0.02 -6.05
N THR A 13 -16.89 0.45 -5.92
CA THR A 13 -17.43 0.97 -4.66
C THR A 13 -17.99 -0.11 -3.73
N ASP A 14 -18.06 -1.36 -4.20
CA ASP A 14 -18.49 -2.54 -3.43
C ASP A 14 -17.53 -3.70 -3.72
N HIS A 15 -17.11 -4.42 -2.68
CA HIS A 15 -16.11 -5.48 -2.77
C HIS A 15 -16.21 -6.44 -1.57
N PRO A 16 -15.77 -7.71 -1.72
CA PRO A 16 -15.90 -8.71 -0.66
C PRO A 16 -14.88 -8.55 0.48
N PHE A 17 -13.89 -7.68 0.34
CA PHE A 17 -12.80 -7.55 1.31
C PHE A 17 -13.22 -6.78 2.56
N THR A 18 -12.89 -7.34 3.72
CA THR A 18 -13.14 -6.76 5.04
C THR A 18 -11.84 -6.29 5.72
N ASP A 19 -10.71 -6.90 5.37
CA ASP A 19 -9.39 -6.49 5.86
C ASP A 19 -8.78 -5.41 4.96
N TYR A 20 -8.19 -4.39 5.60
CA TYR A 20 -7.44 -3.34 4.92
C TYR A 20 -6.20 -3.91 4.22
N TRP A 21 -5.63 -5.01 4.71
CA TRP A 21 -4.51 -5.69 4.02
C TRP A 21 -4.86 -6.11 2.59
N ASP A 22 -6.08 -6.62 2.37
CA ASP A 22 -6.48 -7.09 1.04
C ASP A 22 -6.63 -5.91 0.07
N ILE A 23 -7.18 -4.79 0.55
CA ILE A 23 -7.30 -3.54 -0.20
C ILE A 23 -5.90 -2.96 -0.48
N PHE A 24 -5.02 -2.97 0.53
CA PHE A 24 -3.65 -2.51 0.43
C PHE A 24 -2.89 -3.27 -0.66
N ILE A 25 -2.95 -4.60 -0.70
CA ILE A 25 -2.29 -5.40 -1.76
C ILE A 25 -2.80 -4.99 -3.14
N LEU A 26 -4.12 -4.86 -3.31
CA LEU A 26 -4.70 -4.52 -4.61
C LEU A 26 -4.29 -3.13 -5.11
N LYS A 27 -4.11 -2.18 -4.18
CA LYS A 27 -3.56 -0.84 -4.48
C LYS A 27 -2.05 -0.88 -4.80
N HIS A 28 -1.31 -1.79 -4.17
CA HIS A 28 0.16 -1.85 -4.22
C HIS A 28 0.71 -3.01 -5.07
N GLN A 29 -0.07 -3.51 -6.02
CA GLN A 29 0.34 -4.64 -6.87
C GLN A 29 1.36 -4.28 -7.97
N HIS A 30 1.50 -3.01 -8.32
CA HIS A 30 2.38 -2.59 -9.42
C HIS A 30 3.86 -2.77 -9.02
N PRO A 31 4.70 -3.45 -9.82
CA PRO A 31 6.06 -3.80 -9.43
C PRO A 31 6.93 -2.60 -9.08
N ILE A 32 6.77 -1.48 -9.81
CA ILE A 32 7.51 -0.25 -9.50
C ILE A 32 7.03 0.36 -8.17
N ASN A 33 5.73 0.29 -7.87
CA ASN A 33 5.19 0.78 -6.60
C ASN A 33 5.78 -0.05 -5.44
N ILE A 34 5.86 -1.37 -5.60
CA ILE A 34 6.48 -2.28 -4.64
C ILE A 34 7.94 -1.89 -4.38
N ILE A 35 8.72 -1.67 -5.45
CA ILE A 35 10.14 -1.28 -5.33
C ILE A 35 10.28 0.05 -4.61
N LEU A 36 9.48 1.07 -4.98
CA LEU A 36 9.53 2.39 -4.35
C LEU A 36 9.19 2.33 -2.86
N HIS A 37 8.20 1.52 -2.47
CA HIS A 37 7.88 1.31 -1.05
C HIS A 37 9.01 0.62 -0.29
N ILE A 38 9.62 -0.42 -0.87
CA ILE A 38 10.77 -1.10 -0.26
C ILE A 38 11.96 -0.15 -0.10
N LEU A 39 12.28 0.64 -1.13
CA LEU A 39 13.32 1.67 -1.06
C LEU A 39 13.00 2.71 0.02
N GLY A 40 11.75 3.16 0.10
CA GLY A 40 11.28 4.07 1.13
C GLY A 40 11.50 3.53 2.54
N ILE A 41 11.23 2.24 2.77
CA ILE A 41 11.49 1.56 4.04
C ILE A 41 12.99 1.58 4.37
N PHE A 42 13.85 1.20 3.42
CA PHE A 42 15.29 1.17 3.64
C PHE A 42 15.86 2.57 3.94
N ILE A 43 15.42 3.59 3.22
CA ILE A 43 15.84 4.98 3.46
C ILE A 43 15.37 5.42 4.85
N PHE A 44 14.13 5.13 5.23
CA PHE A 44 13.58 5.46 6.54
C PHE A 44 14.41 4.87 7.69
N TYR A 45 14.69 3.55 7.65
CA TYR A 45 15.49 2.91 8.69
C TYR A 45 16.95 3.35 8.66
N SER A 46 17.53 3.63 7.49
CA SER A 46 18.88 4.17 7.37
C SER A 46 19.00 5.56 8.00
N LEU A 47 17.98 6.41 7.83
CA LEU A 47 17.93 7.73 8.47
C LEU A 47 17.80 7.62 10.00
N LEU A 48 16.97 6.70 10.50
CA LEU A 48 16.84 6.45 11.94
C LEU A 48 18.16 5.94 12.55
N LEU A 49 18.77 4.93 11.92
CA LEU A 49 20.05 4.37 12.38
C LEU A 49 21.18 5.40 12.26
N GLY A 50 21.21 6.18 11.18
CA GLY A 50 22.17 7.27 11.00
C GLY A 50 22.01 8.37 12.05
N ALA A 51 20.78 8.81 12.32
CA ALA A 51 20.51 9.81 13.37
C ALA A 51 20.99 9.33 14.74
N ALA A 52 20.78 8.05 15.06
CA ALA A 52 21.25 7.44 16.31
C ALA A 52 22.78 7.32 16.35
N TYR A 53 23.40 6.77 15.29
CA TYR A 53 24.83 6.49 15.22
C TYR A 53 25.69 7.77 15.20
N PHE A 54 25.26 8.79 14.44
CA PHE A 54 25.95 10.07 14.34
C PHE A 54 25.49 11.09 15.40
N HIS A 55 24.55 10.71 16.28
CA HIS A 55 23.88 11.61 17.22
C HIS A 55 23.33 12.89 16.56
N ASN A 56 22.95 12.80 15.28
CA ASN A 56 22.54 13.94 14.47
C ASN A 56 21.04 13.91 14.25
N ILE A 57 20.30 14.57 15.13
CA ILE A 57 18.84 14.63 15.08
C ILE A 57 18.30 15.33 13.82
N TRP A 58 19.12 16.16 13.16
CA TRP A 58 18.73 16.83 11.91
C TRP A 58 18.51 15.86 10.75
N LEU A 59 19.10 14.65 10.81
CA LEU A 59 18.80 13.60 9.85
C LEU A 59 17.33 13.17 9.89
N LEU A 60 16.64 13.36 11.02
CA LEU A 60 15.21 13.08 11.14
C LEU A 60 14.36 14.06 10.33
N CYS A 61 14.86 15.27 10.03
CA CYS A 61 14.18 16.22 9.15
C CYS A 61 14.07 15.71 7.71
N ALA A 62 14.85 14.69 7.33
CA ALA A 62 14.74 14.03 6.03
C ALA A 62 13.67 12.90 6.01
N LEU A 63 13.11 12.49 7.16
CA LEU A 63 12.07 11.46 7.20
C LEU A 63 10.81 11.80 6.37
N PRO A 64 10.33 13.06 6.31
CA PRO A 64 9.25 13.42 5.39
C PRO A 64 9.62 13.20 3.91
N LEU A 65 10.90 13.27 3.53
CA LEU A 65 11.33 13.03 2.14
C LEU A 65 11.19 11.56 1.75
N THR A 66 11.30 10.62 2.69
CA THR A 66 11.07 9.19 2.40
C THR A 66 9.62 8.93 2.00
N GLN A 67 8.70 9.80 2.43
CA GLN A 67 7.29 9.72 2.12
C GLN A 67 6.98 10.22 0.71
N LEU A 68 7.78 11.16 0.18
CA LEU A 68 7.67 11.58 -1.21
C LEU A 68 7.98 10.42 -2.16
N VAL A 69 8.88 9.52 -1.79
CA VAL A 69 9.20 8.32 -2.58
C VAL A 69 7.99 7.38 -2.66
N GLY A 70 7.35 7.10 -1.52
CA GLY A 70 6.13 6.29 -1.48
C GLY A 70 4.96 6.97 -2.22
N LEU A 71 4.74 8.26 -1.98
CA LEU A 71 3.68 9.05 -2.61
C LEU A 71 3.86 9.16 -4.12
N THR A 72 5.10 9.25 -4.62
CA THR A 72 5.39 9.23 -6.05
C THR A 72 4.96 7.90 -6.67
N GLY A 73 5.13 6.78 -5.97
CA GLY A 73 4.61 5.48 -6.40
C GLY A 73 3.08 5.47 -6.54
N HIS A 74 2.37 6.08 -5.60
CA HIS A 74 0.91 6.24 -5.69
C HIS A 74 0.50 7.16 -6.84
N LEU A 75 1.09 8.34 -6.95
CA LEU A 75 0.75 9.32 -7.99
C LEU A 75 0.97 8.80 -9.41
N LEU A 76 2.01 8.01 -9.62
CA LEU A 76 2.36 7.50 -10.95
C LEU A 76 1.58 6.23 -11.33
N PHE A 77 1.20 5.40 -10.35
CA PHE A 77 0.69 4.05 -10.62
C PHE A 77 -0.71 3.75 -10.06
N GLU A 78 -1.28 4.65 -9.26
CA GLU A 78 -2.64 4.52 -8.75
C GLU A 78 -3.60 5.42 -9.56
N ARG A 79 -4.64 4.82 -10.16
CA ARG A 79 -5.66 5.53 -10.96
C ARG A 79 -6.80 6.14 -10.12
N SER A 80 -6.80 5.96 -8.81
CA SER A 80 -7.84 6.50 -7.90
C SER A 80 -7.25 7.53 -6.94
N HIS A 81 -8.11 8.45 -6.48
CA HIS A 81 -7.75 9.48 -5.50
C HIS A 81 -6.94 8.88 -4.35
N ILE A 82 -5.80 9.51 -4.04
CA ILE A 82 -5.00 9.22 -2.85
C ILE A 82 -5.94 9.26 -1.66
N ASP A 83 -6.16 8.11 -1.03
CA ASP A 83 -7.01 8.03 0.15
C ASP A 83 -6.27 8.78 1.26
N ILE A 84 -6.93 9.73 1.91
CA ILE A 84 -6.33 10.53 3.00
C ILE A 84 -5.89 9.62 4.16
N GLN A 85 -6.37 8.37 4.22
CA GLN A 85 -5.89 7.34 5.15
C GLN A 85 -4.61 6.61 4.74
N ASP A 86 -4.28 6.61 3.44
CA ASP A 86 -2.97 6.20 2.92
C ASP A 86 -1.92 7.31 3.11
N ALA A 87 -2.32 8.48 3.63
CA ALA A 87 -1.42 9.50 4.14
C ALA A 87 -0.71 9.04 5.43
N VAL A 88 0.31 8.21 5.23
CA VAL A 88 1.66 8.31 5.80
C VAL A 88 1.88 8.14 7.32
N PHE A 89 0.87 8.20 8.19
CA PHE A 89 1.07 7.93 9.63
C PHE A 89 -0.01 7.08 10.29
N SER A 90 -0.88 6.44 9.49
CA SER A 90 -1.81 5.48 10.08
C SER A 90 -1.03 4.24 10.54
N TRP A 91 -1.24 3.83 11.79
CA TRP A 91 -0.68 2.58 12.33
C TRP A 91 -1.02 1.36 11.46
N ARG A 92 -2.18 1.42 10.77
CA ARG A 92 -2.64 0.38 9.84
C ARG A 92 -1.79 0.31 8.57
N ALA A 93 -1.47 1.45 7.96
CA ALA A 93 -0.61 1.51 6.77
C ALA A 93 0.81 1.04 7.10
N SER A 94 1.39 1.49 8.22
CA SER A 94 2.72 1.06 8.65
C SER A 94 2.80 -0.47 8.88
N ARG A 95 1.78 -1.06 9.54
CA ARG A 95 1.69 -2.52 9.69
C ARG A 95 1.60 -3.26 8.35
N CYS A 96 0.85 -2.72 7.39
CA CYS A 96 0.77 -3.32 6.05
C CYS A 96 2.08 -3.19 5.29
N LEU A 97 2.77 -2.07 5.40
CA LEU A 97 4.07 -1.84 4.78
C LEU A 97 5.14 -2.81 5.32
N GLY A 98 5.17 -3.02 6.64
CA GLY A 98 6.04 -4.03 7.26
C GLY A 98 5.67 -5.46 6.83
N LYS A 99 4.38 -5.78 6.77
CA LYS A 99 3.90 -7.09 6.28
C LYS A 99 4.27 -7.29 4.80
N MET A 100 4.16 -6.25 3.97
CA MET A 100 4.55 -6.26 2.57
C MET A 100 6.05 -6.54 2.43
N LEU A 101 6.92 -5.82 3.15
CA LEU A 101 8.35 -6.09 3.17
C LEU A 101 8.63 -7.56 3.49
N TRP A 102 8.04 -8.07 4.57
CA TRP A 102 8.21 -9.46 4.98
C TRP A 102 7.79 -10.44 3.88
N ARG A 103 6.59 -10.24 3.30
CA ARG A 103 6.05 -11.08 2.22
C ARG A 103 6.89 -11.02 0.95
N VAL A 104 7.48 -9.87 0.63
CA VAL A 104 8.41 -9.74 -0.51
C VAL A 104 9.71 -10.48 -0.24
N ILE A 105 10.29 -10.37 0.96
CA ILE A 105 11.52 -11.07 1.35
C ILE A 105 11.35 -12.59 1.23
N ILE A 106 10.23 -13.14 1.69
CA ILE A 106 9.95 -14.59 1.58
C ILE A 106 9.42 -15.00 0.20
N GLY A 107 9.38 -14.08 -0.77
CA GLY A 107 8.92 -14.32 -2.14
C GLY A 107 7.41 -14.54 -2.29
N LYS A 108 6.61 -14.37 -1.24
CA LYS A 108 5.19 -14.73 -1.20
C LYS A 108 4.19 -13.61 -1.55
N TYR A 109 4.69 -12.43 -1.91
CA TYR A 109 3.84 -11.26 -2.17
C TYR A 109 3.12 -11.37 -3.53
N LYS A 110 3.71 -12.08 -4.50
CA LYS A 110 3.09 -12.30 -5.80
C LYS A 110 1.84 -13.19 -5.70
N GLU A 111 1.91 -14.24 -4.89
CA GLU A 111 0.77 -15.12 -4.61
C GLU A 111 -0.32 -14.37 -3.85
N ASP A 112 0.05 -13.47 -2.93
CA ASP A 112 -0.94 -12.61 -2.27
C ASP A 112 -1.71 -11.77 -3.28
N ILE A 113 -1.01 -11.11 -4.21
CA ILE A 113 -1.64 -10.33 -5.28
C ILE A 113 -2.60 -11.21 -6.09
N GLN A 114 -2.12 -12.36 -6.57
CA GLN A 114 -2.92 -13.25 -7.42
C GLN A 114 -4.19 -13.73 -6.70
N GLN A 115 -4.07 -14.18 -5.44
CA GLN A 115 -5.22 -14.63 -4.66
C GLN A 115 -6.29 -13.54 -4.53
N ARG A 116 -5.91 -12.27 -4.32
CA ARG A 116 -6.89 -11.18 -4.17
C ARG A 116 -7.48 -10.78 -5.51
N LEU A 117 -6.69 -10.81 -6.59
CA LEU A 117 -7.21 -10.60 -7.94
C LEU A 117 -8.25 -11.67 -8.32
N ASP A 118 -7.99 -12.94 -8.01
CA ASP A 118 -8.92 -14.04 -8.30
C ASP A 118 -10.26 -13.86 -7.57
N ILE A 119 -10.21 -13.49 -6.28
CA ILE A 119 -11.41 -13.17 -5.49
C ILE A 119 -12.17 -11.99 -6.10
N LEU A 120 -11.46 -10.92 -6.45
CA LEU A 120 -12.06 -9.72 -7.02
C LEU A 120 -12.71 -10.02 -8.38
N HIS A 121 -12.04 -10.76 -9.25
CA HIS A 121 -12.58 -11.16 -10.55
C HIS A 121 -13.81 -12.04 -10.40
N THR A 122 -13.76 -13.02 -9.49
CA THR A 122 -14.90 -13.89 -9.19
C THR A 122 -16.10 -13.07 -8.73
N TYR A 123 -15.91 -12.18 -7.74
CA TYR A 123 -16.96 -11.30 -7.26
C TYR A 123 -17.56 -10.43 -8.37
N LEU A 124 -16.72 -9.77 -9.18
CA LEU A 124 -17.18 -8.91 -10.27
C LEU A 124 -17.94 -9.70 -11.36
N SER A 125 -17.52 -10.94 -11.64
CA SER A 125 -18.20 -11.81 -12.61
C SER A 125 -19.60 -12.23 -12.14
N ILE A 126 -19.75 -12.60 -10.86
CA ILE A 126 -21.03 -12.94 -10.25
C ILE A 126 -21.95 -11.72 -10.23
N TYR A 127 -21.43 -10.58 -9.77
CA TYR A 127 -22.19 -9.34 -9.68
C TYR A 127 -22.69 -8.87 -11.06
N ARG A 128 -21.83 -8.91 -12.08
CA ARG A 128 -22.21 -8.57 -13.46
C ARG A 128 -23.28 -9.52 -14.01
N LYS A 129 -23.23 -10.81 -13.65
CA LYS A 129 -24.21 -11.82 -14.09
C LYS A 129 -25.58 -11.65 -13.41
N ASN A 130 -25.65 -11.04 -12.23
CA ASN A 130 -26.90 -10.79 -11.50
C ASN A 130 -27.61 -9.48 -11.91
N ILE A 131 -26.99 -8.67 -12.78
CA ILE A 131 -27.55 -7.40 -13.28
C ILE A 131 -28.15 -7.54 -14.69
N LEU A 132 -27.81 -8.63 -15.39
CA LEU A 132 -28.38 -9.02 -16.68
C LEU A 132 -29.49 -10.06 -16.47
#